data_AF-A0A1V9V959-F1
#
_entry.id   AF-A0A1V9V959-F1
#
_cell.length_a   1.000
_cell.length_b   1.000
_cell.length_c   1.000
_cell.angle_alpha   90.00
_cell.angle_beta   90.00
_cell.angle_gamma   90.00
#
_symmetry.space_group_name_H-M   'P 1'
#
loop_
_entity.id
_entity.type
_entity.pdbx_description
1 polymer ?
#
loop_
_entity_poly.entity_id
_entity_poly.type
_entity_poly.pdbx_seq_one_letter_code
_entity_poly.pdbx_strand_id
1 'polypeptide(L)'
;MKNFSEVNDFFGYKIGDYILKLVAKRIEELVIKKPKYGVYRLTSDVFAILASNEQKSDFIKNIEEISKIISSKAVRAKGREIFVSLNYSFSFEPKNSLLETANVMRKYTKSNPNQIIYDRNLEIEKDYEKNIFWTLKIKKALESNDIIPYYQAIYNLQTNKIEKYEALMRLNDSGKIVSPFFFLDIAKKSGQYLQLTKRMIDSSFEYFKDKDFEFSINFTFQDIANEEISNYVIEKIKELNIGNRVVFEIVESEEIDDFNLINGFFSTIRKLGCK
;
A
#
# COMPACT_ATOMS: atom_id res chain seq x y z
N MET A 1 1.35 -16.82 6.97
CA MET A 1 2.83 -16.89 7.17
C MET A 1 3.44 -15.57 6.70
N LYS A 2 4.58 -15.12 7.24
CA LYS A 2 5.23 -13.89 6.76
C LYS A 2 5.86 -14.16 5.38
N ASN A 3 5.65 -13.25 4.43
CA ASN A 3 6.24 -13.26 3.09
C ASN A 3 6.08 -14.59 2.30
N PHE A 4 4.94 -15.27 2.43
CA PHE A 4 4.72 -16.55 1.74
C PHE A 4 4.63 -16.41 0.20
N SER A 5 4.17 -15.26 -0.30
CA SER A 5 4.19 -14.97 -1.75
C SER A 5 5.61 -14.97 -2.30
N GLU A 6 6.57 -14.33 -1.62
CA GLU A 6 7.99 -14.30 -2.03
C GLU A 6 8.58 -15.72 -2.11
N VAL A 7 8.16 -16.62 -1.22
CA VAL A 7 8.56 -18.04 -1.27
C VAL A 7 8.03 -18.71 -2.54
N ASN A 8 6.78 -18.44 -2.93
CA ASN A 8 6.22 -18.96 -4.18
C ASN A 8 6.93 -18.39 -5.40
N ASP A 9 7.19 -17.09 -5.40
CA ASP A 9 7.81 -16.38 -6.52
C ASP A 9 9.23 -16.89 -6.76
N PHE A 10 9.99 -17.13 -5.67
CA PHE A 10 11.38 -17.55 -5.77
C PHE A 10 11.57 -19.07 -5.96
N PHE A 11 10.79 -19.90 -5.26
CA PHE A 11 11.00 -21.36 -5.26
C PHE A 11 9.98 -22.15 -6.10
N GLY A 12 8.90 -21.49 -6.53
CA GLY A 12 7.77 -22.06 -7.24
C GLY A 12 6.71 -22.68 -6.32
N TYR A 13 5.47 -22.72 -6.79
CA TYR A 13 4.30 -23.22 -6.04
C TYR A 13 4.46 -24.63 -5.46
N LYS A 14 5.19 -25.54 -6.14
CA LYS A 14 5.44 -26.90 -5.61
C LYS A 14 6.18 -26.88 -4.26
N ILE A 15 7.14 -25.96 -4.12
CA ILE A 15 7.90 -25.80 -2.87
C ILE A 15 7.07 -25.05 -1.84
N GLY A 16 6.32 -24.04 -2.24
CA GLY A 16 5.36 -23.35 -1.37
C GLY A 16 4.35 -24.31 -0.74
N ASP A 17 3.74 -25.18 -1.54
CA ASP A 17 2.81 -26.21 -1.09
C ASP A 17 3.45 -27.21 -0.12
N TYR A 18 4.69 -27.61 -0.39
CA TYR A 18 5.44 -28.50 0.51
C TYR A 18 5.68 -27.84 1.87
N ILE A 19 6.13 -26.58 1.87
CA ILE A 19 6.34 -25.79 3.10
C ILE A 19 5.02 -25.66 3.86
N LEU A 20 3.94 -25.34 3.16
CA LEU A 20 2.63 -25.13 3.76
C LEU A 20 2.10 -26.40 4.44
N LYS A 21 2.21 -27.56 3.79
CA LYS A 21 1.85 -28.86 4.37
C LYS A 21 2.69 -29.17 5.62
N LEU A 22 3.98 -28.86 5.57
CA LEU A 22 4.88 -29.11 6.70
C LEU A 22 4.58 -28.18 7.89
N VAL A 23 4.30 -26.91 7.64
CA VAL A 23 3.85 -25.95 8.67
C VAL A 23 2.52 -26.38 9.26
N ALA A 24 1.55 -26.78 8.44
CA ALA A 24 0.25 -27.28 8.90
C ALA A 24 0.43 -28.47 9.84
N LYS A 25 1.25 -29.46 9.46
CA LYS A 25 1.57 -30.63 10.28
C LYS A 25 2.22 -30.24 11.61
N ARG A 26 3.17 -29.29 11.59
CA ARG A 26 3.82 -28.81 12.83
C ARG A 26 2.84 -28.11 13.76
N ILE A 27 1.92 -27.30 13.23
CA ILE A 27 0.87 -26.66 14.03
C ILE A 27 -0.02 -27.74 14.64
N GLU A 28 -0.49 -28.69 13.83
CA GLU A 28 -1.35 -29.78 14.27
C GLU A 28 -0.70 -30.62 15.39
N GLU A 29 0.57 -31.01 15.26
CA GLU A 29 1.31 -31.77 16.27
C GLU A 29 1.46 -31.03 17.62
N LEU A 30 1.51 -29.70 17.59
CA LEU A 30 1.60 -28.86 18.78
C LEU A 30 0.23 -28.58 19.41
N VAL A 31 -0.81 -28.52 18.57
CA VAL A 31 -2.20 -28.23 18.96
C VAL A 31 -2.90 -29.48 19.47
N ILE A 32 -2.72 -30.65 18.86
CA ILE A 32 -3.40 -31.91 19.22
C ILE A 32 -3.07 -32.38 20.65
N LYS A 33 -1.94 -31.91 21.20
CA LYS A 33 -1.55 -32.13 22.61
C LYS A 33 -2.41 -31.34 23.60
N LYS A 34 -3.31 -30.47 23.13
CA LYS A 34 -4.16 -29.59 23.93
C LYS A 34 -5.63 -29.90 23.61
N PRO A 35 -6.37 -30.61 24.49
CA PRO A 35 -7.71 -31.14 24.18
C PRO A 35 -8.77 -30.06 23.90
N LYS A 36 -8.51 -28.81 24.29
CA LYS A 36 -9.40 -27.67 24.08
C LYS A 36 -9.23 -26.96 22.75
N TYR A 37 -8.24 -27.35 21.95
CA TYR A 37 -7.80 -26.59 20.78
C TYR A 37 -8.18 -27.31 19.48
N GLY A 38 -8.59 -26.53 18.49
CA GLY A 38 -8.77 -26.97 17.10
C GLY A 38 -7.93 -26.10 16.16
N VAL A 39 -7.40 -26.71 15.09
CA VAL A 39 -6.68 -26.01 14.03
C VAL A 39 -7.44 -26.13 12.71
N TYR A 40 -7.50 -25.03 11.98
CA TYR A 40 -8.19 -24.92 10.70
C TYR A 40 -7.31 -24.17 9.69
N ARG A 41 -7.37 -24.55 8.42
CA ARG A 41 -6.83 -23.75 7.33
C ARG A 41 -7.97 -22.94 6.73
N LEU A 42 -7.83 -21.61 6.70
CA LEU A 42 -8.86 -20.74 6.15
C LEU A 42 -8.66 -20.56 4.64
N THR A 43 -7.55 -19.92 4.25
CA THR A 43 -7.21 -19.62 2.85
C THR A 43 -5.69 -19.56 2.70
N SER A 44 -5.14 -19.90 1.53
CA SER A 44 -3.69 -19.79 1.24
C SER A 44 -2.81 -20.28 2.40
N ASP A 45 -2.08 -19.37 3.03
CA ASP A 45 -1.11 -19.50 4.14
C ASP A 45 -1.67 -19.02 5.49
N VAL A 46 -3.00 -18.93 5.60
CA VAL A 46 -3.75 -18.48 6.77
C VAL A 46 -4.33 -19.68 7.51
N PHE A 47 -3.91 -19.82 8.77
CA PHE A 47 -4.42 -20.81 9.71
C PHE A 47 -5.19 -20.10 10.83
N ALA A 48 -6.21 -20.78 11.36
CA ALA A 48 -6.94 -20.37 12.54
C ALA A 48 -6.79 -21.44 13.62
N ILE A 49 -6.55 -20.99 14.85
CA ILE A 49 -6.52 -21.86 16.03
C ILE A 49 -7.64 -21.37 16.94
N LEU A 50 -8.54 -22.28 17.32
CA LEU A 50 -9.66 -22.01 18.20
C LEU A 50 -9.45 -22.78 19.50
N ALA A 51 -9.60 -22.11 20.65
CA ALA A 51 -9.59 -22.74 21.95
C ALA A 51 -10.94 -22.56 22.65
N SER A 52 -11.47 -23.62 23.24
CA SER A 52 -12.72 -23.59 24.02
C SER A 52 -12.42 -23.60 25.52
N ASN A 53 -13.05 -22.70 26.29
CA ASN A 53 -12.91 -22.63 27.75
C ASN A 53 -11.44 -22.53 28.23
N GLU A 54 -10.65 -21.70 27.54
CA GLU A 54 -9.26 -21.40 27.88
C GLU A 54 -9.14 -19.95 28.38
N GLN A 55 -8.29 -19.70 29.38
CA GLN A 55 -8.01 -18.33 29.80
C GLN A 55 -7.24 -17.57 28.72
N LYS A 56 -7.51 -16.27 28.60
CA LYS A 56 -6.89 -15.42 27.55
C LYS A 56 -5.36 -15.44 27.62
N SER A 57 -4.80 -15.31 28.82
CA SER A 57 -3.35 -15.31 29.06
C SER A 57 -2.69 -16.63 28.64
N ASP A 58 -3.31 -17.76 28.97
CA ASP A 58 -2.81 -19.09 28.62
C ASP A 58 -2.86 -19.30 27.11
N PHE A 59 -3.95 -18.89 26.47
CA PHE A 59 -4.09 -18.96 25.03
C PHE A 59 -3.01 -18.16 24.32
N ILE A 60 -2.78 -16.90 24.73
CA ILE A 60 -1.73 -16.05 24.16
C ILE A 60 -0.37 -16.72 24.29
N LYS A 61 0.02 -17.11 25.52
CA LYS A 61 1.30 -17.77 25.78
C LYS A 61 1.50 -19.03 24.95
N ASN A 62 0.46 -19.85 24.79
CA ASN A 62 0.50 -21.06 23.98
C ASN A 62 0.71 -20.77 22.49
N ILE A 63 0.03 -19.75 21.93
CA ILE A 63 0.22 -19.36 20.53
C ILE A 63 1.62 -18.78 20.29
N GLU A 64 2.14 -17.97 21.22
CA GLU A 64 3.50 -17.44 21.16
C GLU A 64 4.55 -18.56 21.17
N GLU A 65 4.37 -19.56 22.04
CA GLU A 65 5.23 -20.74 22.08
C GLU A 65 5.19 -21.53 20.77
N ILE A 66 3.98 -21.78 20.24
CA ILE A 66 3.80 -22.45 18.94
C ILE A 66 4.53 -21.68 17.82
N SER A 67 4.34 -20.37 17.77
CA SER A 67 5.00 -19.51 16.78
C SER A 67 6.53 -19.58 16.89
N LYS A 68 7.07 -19.54 18.11
CA LYS A 68 8.51 -19.66 18.37
C LYS A 68 9.07 -21.02 17.95
N ILE A 69 8.38 -22.12 18.27
CA ILE A 69 8.79 -23.47 17.89
C ILE A 69 8.79 -23.64 16.36
N ILE A 70 7.78 -23.10 15.67
CA ILE A 70 7.71 -23.19 14.21
C ILE A 70 8.83 -22.36 13.57
N SER A 71 9.05 -21.14 14.05
CA SER A 71 10.03 -20.20 13.50
C SER A 71 11.48 -20.63 13.75
N SER A 72 11.74 -21.39 14.82
CA SER A 72 13.08 -21.90 15.15
C SER A 72 13.51 -23.13 14.32
N LYS A 73 12.59 -23.78 13.60
CA LYS A 73 12.89 -24.99 12.83
C LYS A 73 12.88 -24.68 11.33
N ALA A 74 14.04 -24.75 10.68
CA ALA A 74 14.12 -24.66 9.23
C ALA A 74 13.28 -25.75 8.53
N VAL A 75 12.81 -25.43 7.32
CA VAL A 75 12.25 -26.36 6.36
C VAL A 75 13.31 -26.60 5.30
N ARG A 76 13.73 -27.86 5.12
CA ARG A 76 14.67 -28.21 4.06
C ARG A 76 13.94 -28.42 2.75
N ALA A 77 14.27 -27.62 1.74
CA ALA A 77 13.71 -27.71 0.40
C ALA A 77 14.80 -27.45 -0.64
N LYS A 78 14.94 -28.33 -1.65
CA LYS A 78 15.97 -28.24 -2.71
C LYS A 78 17.40 -27.98 -2.17
N GLY A 79 17.78 -28.64 -1.08
CA GLY A 79 19.11 -28.49 -0.47
C GLY A 79 19.35 -27.16 0.27
N ARG A 80 18.31 -26.34 0.47
CA ARG A 80 18.37 -25.10 1.25
C ARG A 80 17.53 -25.19 2.52
N GLU A 81 17.90 -24.41 3.52
CA GLU A 81 17.15 -24.24 4.77
C GLU A 81 16.32 -22.96 4.69
N ILE A 82 15.00 -23.10 4.82
CA ILE A 82 14.04 -22.00 4.76
C ILE A 82 13.41 -21.83 6.13
N PHE A 83 13.58 -20.67 6.74
CA PHE A 83 12.92 -20.33 8.00
C PHE A 83 11.57 -19.69 7.72
N VAL A 84 10.53 -20.16 8.41
CA VAL A 84 9.17 -19.66 8.25
C VAL A 84 8.75 -18.96 9.53
N SER A 85 8.50 -17.67 9.44
CA SER A 85 7.91 -16.90 10.55
C SER A 85 6.39 -16.82 10.44
N LEU A 86 5.72 -16.87 11.58
CA LEU A 86 4.27 -16.71 11.67
C LEU A 86 3.93 -15.36 12.29
N ASN A 87 3.09 -14.59 11.60
CA ASN A 87 2.35 -13.50 12.22
C ASN A 87 1.06 -14.09 12.80
N TYR A 88 0.71 -13.69 14.02
CA TYR A 88 -0.49 -14.12 14.71
C TYR A 88 -1.22 -12.92 15.31
N SER A 89 -2.52 -13.07 15.45
CA SER A 89 -3.40 -12.07 16.06
C SER A 89 -4.54 -12.80 16.78
N PHE A 90 -5.11 -12.15 17.79
CA PHE A 90 -6.09 -12.73 18.69
C PHE A 90 -7.41 -11.99 18.62
N SER A 91 -8.50 -12.73 18.77
CA SER A 91 -9.80 -12.19 19.14
C SER A 91 -10.33 -12.99 20.33
N PHE A 92 -11.01 -12.28 21.23
CA PHE A 92 -11.66 -12.87 22.40
C PHE A 92 -13.15 -12.47 22.46
N GLU A 93 -13.70 -12.10 21.30
CA GLU A 93 -15.09 -11.70 21.16
C GLU A 93 -16.04 -12.91 21.22
N PRO A 94 -17.34 -12.69 21.42
CA PRO A 94 -18.32 -13.77 21.41
C PRO A 94 -18.28 -14.60 20.11
N LYS A 95 -18.69 -15.87 20.20
CA LYS A 95 -18.61 -16.87 19.11
C LYS A 95 -19.10 -16.34 17.74
N ASN A 96 -20.16 -15.55 17.72
CA ASN A 96 -20.75 -15.01 16.49
C ASN A 96 -19.87 -13.98 15.77
N SER A 97 -18.96 -13.32 16.50
CA SER A 97 -18.07 -12.27 15.96
C SER A 97 -16.60 -12.70 15.93
N LEU A 98 -16.27 -13.87 16.48
CA LEU A 98 -14.90 -14.31 16.71
C LEU A 98 -14.07 -14.41 15.42
N LEU A 99 -14.62 -15.06 14.38
CA LEU A 99 -13.92 -15.23 13.10
C LEU A 99 -13.74 -13.90 12.37
N GLU A 100 -14.78 -13.05 12.40
CA GLU A 100 -14.76 -11.73 11.76
C GLU A 100 -13.70 -10.84 12.41
N THR A 101 -13.74 -10.69 13.72
CA THR A 101 -12.82 -9.84 14.48
C THR A 101 -11.38 -10.36 14.45
N ALA A 102 -11.17 -11.68 14.44
CA ALA A 102 -9.85 -12.27 14.22
C ALA A 102 -9.31 -11.99 12.80
N ASN A 103 -10.17 -12.00 11.78
CA ASN A 103 -9.81 -11.68 10.40
C ASN A 103 -9.49 -10.19 10.23
N VAL A 104 -10.27 -9.32 10.86
CA VAL A 104 -10.02 -7.87 10.96
C VAL A 104 -8.65 -7.62 11.59
N MET A 105 -8.38 -8.24 12.75
CA MET A 105 -7.12 -8.08 13.47
C MET A 105 -5.92 -8.60 12.68
N ARG A 106 -6.06 -9.75 11.97
CA ARG A 106 -4.99 -10.29 11.12
C ARG A 106 -4.54 -9.28 10.08
N LYS A 107 -5.49 -8.59 9.43
CA LYS A 107 -5.19 -7.58 8.43
C LYS A 107 -4.58 -6.34 9.08
N TYR A 108 -5.12 -5.88 10.21
CA TYR A 108 -4.63 -4.71 10.93
C TYR A 108 -3.18 -4.89 11.44
N THR A 109 -2.86 -6.07 11.97
CA THR A 109 -1.52 -6.43 12.47
C THR A 109 -0.45 -6.39 11.37
N LYS A 110 -0.81 -6.52 10.08
CA LYS A 110 0.15 -6.38 8.98
C LYS A 110 0.77 -4.98 8.93
N SER A 111 0.00 -3.94 9.22
CA SER A 111 0.47 -2.56 9.25
C SER A 111 0.83 -2.09 10.66
N ASN A 112 0.33 -2.76 11.69
CA ASN A 112 0.54 -2.42 13.10
C ASN A 112 1.07 -3.65 13.87
N PRO A 113 2.33 -4.05 13.69
CA PRO A 113 2.86 -5.32 14.21
C PRO A 113 2.84 -5.42 15.75
N ASN A 114 2.81 -4.28 16.45
CA ASN A 114 2.74 -4.22 17.91
C ASN A 114 1.32 -4.39 18.47
N GLN A 115 0.30 -4.30 17.62
CA GLN A 115 -1.08 -4.55 18.01
C GLN A 115 -1.52 -5.89 17.47
N ILE A 116 -1.66 -6.86 18.36
CA ILE A 116 -1.97 -8.26 18.01
C ILE A 116 -3.27 -8.76 18.60
N ILE A 117 -3.93 -8.00 19.48
CA ILE A 117 -5.21 -8.37 20.10
C ILE A 117 -6.29 -7.42 19.60
N TYR A 118 -7.42 -7.98 19.13
CA TYR A 118 -8.58 -7.18 18.78
C TYR A 118 -9.15 -6.51 20.04
N ASP A 119 -9.36 -5.20 19.94
CA ASP A 119 -10.08 -4.39 20.90
C ASP A 119 -11.01 -3.48 20.09
N ARG A 120 -12.28 -3.41 20.49
CA ARG A 120 -13.31 -2.58 19.83
C ARG A 120 -12.94 -1.10 19.83
N ASN A 121 -12.10 -0.65 20.77
CA ASN A 121 -11.61 0.72 20.84
C ASN A 121 -10.55 1.05 19.78
N LEU A 122 -10.01 0.06 19.07
CA LEU A 122 -8.98 0.28 18.05
C LEU A 122 -9.50 0.96 16.77
N GLU A 123 -10.78 1.36 16.73
CA GLU A 123 -11.47 2.01 15.60
C GLU A 123 -11.24 1.33 14.23
N ILE A 124 -10.84 0.06 14.23
CA ILE A 124 -10.41 -0.66 13.03
C ILE A 124 -11.56 -0.72 12.00
N GLU A 125 -12.79 -0.92 12.47
CA GLU A 125 -13.99 -0.93 11.63
C GLU A 125 -14.22 0.43 10.97
N LYS A 126 -13.96 1.55 11.67
CA LYS A 126 -14.04 2.89 11.08
C LYS A 126 -13.00 3.10 10.00
N ASP A 127 -11.78 2.56 10.16
CA ASP A 127 -10.75 2.62 9.12
C ASP A 127 -11.17 1.83 7.87
N TYR A 128 -11.81 0.66 8.02
CA TYR A 128 -12.36 -0.09 6.89
C TYR A 128 -13.48 0.67 6.18
N GLU A 129 -14.44 1.21 6.92
CA GLU A 129 -15.53 2.02 6.37
C GLU A 129 -14.98 3.25 5.63
N LYS A 130 -13.99 3.94 6.22
CA LYS A 130 -13.29 5.07 5.60
C LYS A 130 -12.61 4.67 4.28
N ASN A 131 -11.93 3.52 4.26
CA ASN A 131 -11.27 3.03 3.04
C ASN A 131 -12.28 2.73 1.92
N ILE A 132 -13.39 2.06 2.25
CA ILE A 132 -14.46 1.77 1.30
C ILE A 132 -15.08 3.08 0.78
N PHE A 133 -15.40 4.00 1.69
CA PHE A 133 -15.95 5.30 1.36
C PHE A 133 -15.08 6.06 0.36
N TRP A 134 -13.78 6.22 0.67
CA TRP A 134 -12.86 6.95 -0.21
C TRP A 134 -12.62 6.24 -1.53
N THR A 135 -12.52 4.90 -1.54
CA THR A 135 -12.36 4.13 -2.79
C THR A 135 -13.51 4.41 -3.76
N LEU A 136 -14.74 4.37 -3.27
CA LEU A 136 -15.93 4.69 -4.08
C LEU A 136 -15.97 6.16 -4.49
N LYS A 137 -15.59 7.07 -3.59
CA LYS A 137 -15.62 8.50 -3.84
C LYS A 137 -14.59 8.93 -4.89
N ILE A 138 -13.35 8.42 -4.79
CA ILE A 138 -12.29 8.63 -5.78
C ILE A 138 -12.75 8.11 -7.14
N LYS A 139 -13.35 6.92 -7.21
CA LYS A 139 -13.85 6.35 -8.46
C LYS A 139 -14.84 7.29 -9.15
N LYS A 140 -15.85 7.75 -8.41
CA LYS A 140 -16.85 8.70 -8.93
C LYS A 140 -16.21 10.02 -9.35
N ALA A 141 -15.27 10.55 -8.57
CA ALA A 141 -14.60 11.80 -8.91
C ALA A 141 -13.75 11.70 -10.18
N LEU A 142 -13.12 10.54 -10.42
CA LEU A 142 -12.42 10.26 -11.68
C LEU A 142 -13.40 10.19 -12.86
N GLU A 143 -14.53 9.49 -12.71
CA GLU A 143 -15.58 9.39 -13.74
C GLU A 143 -16.21 10.76 -14.08
N SER A 144 -16.38 11.62 -13.07
CA SER A 144 -16.98 12.95 -13.20
C SER A 144 -15.98 14.08 -13.44
N ASN A 145 -14.69 13.79 -13.64
CA ASN A 145 -13.64 14.79 -13.84
C ASN A 145 -13.45 15.79 -12.67
N ASP A 146 -13.86 15.41 -11.45
CA ASP A 146 -13.81 16.20 -10.22
C ASP A 146 -12.47 16.12 -9.47
N ILE A 147 -11.51 15.35 -9.99
CA ILE A 147 -10.11 15.47 -9.58
C ILE A 147 -9.49 16.61 -10.38
N ILE A 148 -9.14 17.68 -9.68
CA ILE A 148 -8.76 18.97 -10.28
C ILE A 148 -7.46 19.51 -9.67
N PRO A 149 -6.64 20.22 -10.47
CA PRO A 149 -5.47 20.93 -9.96
C PRO A 149 -5.87 22.29 -9.36
N TYR A 150 -5.29 22.62 -8.22
CA TYR A 150 -5.21 23.99 -7.69
C TYR A 150 -3.79 24.49 -7.90
N TYR A 151 -3.64 25.71 -8.39
CA TYR A 151 -2.32 26.28 -8.71
C TYR A 151 -1.91 27.30 -7.65
N GLN A 152 -0.86 26.99 -6.89
CA GLN A 152 -0.32 27.88 -5.89
C GLN A 152 0.88 28.64 -6.46
N ALA A 153 0.80 29.98 -6.50
CA ALA A 153 1.90 30.80 -6.99
C ALA A 153 3.10 30.75 -6.03
N ILE A 154 4.29 30.56 -6.58
CA ILE A 154 5.57 30.66 -5.86
C ILE A 154 6.19 32.00 -6.20
N TYR A 155 6.29 32.87 -5.20
CA TYR A 155 6.75 34.25 -5.34
C TYR A 155 8.22 34.40 -4.99
N ASN A 156 8.98 35.04 -5.88
CA ASN A 156 10.39 35.31 -5.68
C ASN A 156 10.58 36.68 -5.02
N LEU A 157 11.07 36.68 -3.78
CA LEU A 157 11.26 37.90 -2.98
C LEU A 157 12.39 38.81 -3.48
N GLN A 158 13.34 38.27 -4.28
CA GLN A 158 14.41 39.09 -4.85
C GLN A 158 13.94 39.83 -6.10
N THR A 159 13.15 39.17 -6.95
CA THR A 159 12.65 39.76 -8.21
C THR A 159 11.28 40.42 -8.07
N ASN A 160 10.59 40.22 -6.94
CA ASN A 160 9.22 40.66 -6.68
C ASN A 160 8.21 40.21 -7.77
N LYS A 161 8.40 39.01 -8.31
CA LYS A 161 7.54 38.41 -9.34
C LYS A 161 7.15 36.99 -8.97
N ILE A 162 6.03 36.54 -9.55
CA ILE A 162 5.68 35.11 -9.55
C ILE A 162 6.67 34.40 -10.46
N GLU A 163 7.35 33.39 -9.93
CA GLU A 163 8.39 32.64 -10.64
C GLU A 163 7.80 31.38 -11.29
N LYS A 164 6.99 30.63 -10.55
CA LYS A 164 6.29 29.44 -11.04
C LYS A 164 5.01 29.19 -10.25
N TYR A 165 4.23 28.20 -10.69
CA TYR A 165 3.06 27.70 -9.95
C TYR A 165 3.25 26.23 -9.54
N GLU A 166 2.81 25.84 -8.35
CA GLU A 166 2.73 24.44 -7.96
C GLU A 166 1.32 23.89 -8.23
N ALA A 167 1.22 22.78 -8.96
CA ALA A 167 -0.03 22.07 -9.21
C ALA A 167 -0.33 21.09 -8.07
N LEU A 168 -1.34 21.44 -7.26
CA LEU A 168 -1.77 20.71 -6.10
C LEU A 168 -3.08 19.98 -6.38
N MET A 169 -3.07 18.65 -6.29
CA MET A 169 -4.27 17.84 -6.48
C MET A 169 -5.36 18.20 -5.47
N ARG A 170 -6.62 18.27 -5.93
CA ARG A 170 -7.82 18.40 -5.09
C ARG A 170 -8.92 17.52 -5.63
N LEU A 171 -9.84 17.15 -4.75
CA LEU A 171 -11.12 16.53 -5.12
C LEU A 171 -12.24 17.54 -4.89
N ASN A 172 -13.04 17.79 -5.92
CA ASN A 172 -14.26 18.57 -5.84
C ASN A 172 -15.44 17.67 -5.44
N ASP A 173 -15.97 17.86 -4.24
CA ASP A 173 -17.09 17.12 -3.70
C ASP A 173 -18.33 18.01 -3.67
N SER A 174 -19.04 18.08 -4.80
CA SER A 174 -20.24 18.93 -4.93
C SER A 174 -19.98 20.40 -4.52
N GLY A 175 -18.84 20.97 -4.93
CA GLY A 175 -18.41 22.33 -4.58
C GLY A 175 -17.55 22.43 -3.33
N LYS A 176 -17.43 21.37 -2.53
CA LYS A 176 -16.50 21.32 -1.40
C LYS A 176 -15.14 20.79 -1.85
N ILE A 177 -14.09 21.60 -1.65
CA ILE A 177 -12.73 21.23 -2.05
C ILE A 177 -12.06 20.41 -0.96
N VAL A 178 -11.59 19.22 -1.32
CA VAL A 178 -10.98 18.24 -0.42
C VAL A 178 -9.50 18.08 -0.73
N SER A 179 -8.69 18.13 0.33
CA SER A 179 -7.23 17.90 0.27
C SER A 179 -6.88 16.42 0.02
N PRO A 180 -5.82 16.12 -0.75
CA PRO A 180 -5.35 14.76 -1.01
C PRO A 180 -4.96 14.03 0.27
N PHE A 181 -4.63 14.74 1.36
CA PHE A 181 -4.37 14.15 2.68
C PHE A 181 -5.45 13.14 3.13
N PHE A 182 -6.71 13.35 2.76
CA PHE A 182 -7.80 12.46 3.18
C PHE A 182 -7.90 11.17 2.37
N PHE A 183 -7.38 11.14 1.14
CA PHE A 183 -7.71 10.10 0.17
C PHE A 183 -6.51 9.51 -0.58
N LEU A 184 -5.35 10.17 -0.56
CA LEU A 184 -4.19 9.78 -1.37
C LEU A 184 -3.64 8.40 -0.98
N ASP A 185 -3.48 8.14 0.32
CA ASP A 185 -3.03 6.82 0.81
C ASP A 185 -4.00 5.70 0.42
N ILE A 186 -5.29 6.02 0.39
CA ILE A 186 -6.34 5.07 0.03
C ILE A 186 -6.30 4.82 -1.46
N ALA A 187 -6.10 5.87 -2.28
CA ALA A 187 -5.91 5.75 -3.72
C ALA A 187 -4.70 4.89 -4.09
N LYS A 188 -3.59 5.00 -3.34
CA LYS A 188 -2.41 4.13 -3.50
C LYS A 188 -2.77 2.67 -3.18
N LYS A 189 -3.42 2.42 -2.03
CA LYS A 189 -3.83 1.07 -1.59
C LYS A 189 -4.90 0.42 -2.49
N SER A 190 -5.78 1.22 -3.10
CA SER A 190 -6.87 0.75 -3.96
C SER A 190 -6.46 0.64 -5.44
N GLY A 191 -5.24 1.04 -5.80
CA GLY A 191 -4.76 1.05 -7.20
C GLY A 191 -5.34 2.17 -8.06
N GLN A 192 -5.99 3.17 -7.46
CA GLN A 192 -6.58 4.32 -8.18
C GLN A 192 -5.58 5.48 -8.38
N TYR A 193 -4.45 5.48 -7.66
CA TYR A 193 -3.45 6.53 -7.70
C TYR A 193 -2.97 6.87 -9.11
N LEU A 194 -2.72 5.86 -9.94
CA LEU A 194 -2.26 6.02 -11.33
C LEU A 194 -3.20 6.92 -12.16
N GLN A 195 -4.50 6.73 -12.00
CA GLN A 195 -5.52 7.49 -12.72
C GLN A 195 -5.57 8.94 -12.23
N LEU A 196 -5.33 9.17 -10.93
CA LEU A 196 -5.21 10.51 -10.36
C LEU A 196 -3.99 11.24 -10.94
N THR A 197 -2.83 10.57 -11.03
CA THR A 197 -1.62 11.16 -11.63
C THR A 197 -1.87 11.57 -13.08
N LYS A 198 -2.43 10.69 -13.92
CA LYS A 198 -2.76 11.03 -15.33
C LYS A 198 -3.68 12.24 -15.41
N ARG A 199 -4.73 12.27 -14.59
CA ARG A 199 -5.69 13.38 -14.56
C ARG A 199 -5.02 14.70 -14.19
N MET A 200 -4.08 14.69 -13.25
CA MET A 200 -3.30 15.86 -12.87
C MET A 200 -2.36 16.33 -13.98
N ILE A 201 -1.69 15.41 -14.68
CA ILE A 201 -0.85 15.71 -15.84
C ILE A 201 -1.68 16.39 -16.93
N ASP A 202 -2.77 15.73 -17.36
CA ASP A 202 -3.63 16.25 -18.44
C ASP A 202 -4.17 17.64 -18.11
N SER A 203 -4.73 17.81 -16.90
CA SER A 203 -5.36 19.07 -16.51
C SER A 203 -4.34 20.20 -16.36
N SER A 204 -3.15 19.90 -15.85
CA SER A 204 -2.09 20.91 -15.67
C SER A 204 -1.49 21.30 -17.01
N PHE A 205 -1.20 20.33 -17.87
CA PHE A 205 -0.62 20.58 -19.18
C PHE A 205 -1.60 21.36 -20.06
N GLU A 206 -2.87 20.96 -20.08
CA GLU A 206 -3.91 21.67 -20.81
C GLU A 206 -4.08 23.12 -20.31
N TYR A 207 -4.01 23.34 -18.99
CA TYR A 207 -4.12 24.69 -18.43
C TYR A 207 -2.91 25.57 -18.78
N PHE A 208 -1.69 25.03 -18.74
CA PHE A 208 -0.46 25.82 -18.94
C PHE A 208 0.03 25.85 -20.39
N LYS A 209 -0.53 25.07 -21.33
CA LYS A 209 -0.04 25.01 -22.72
C LYS A 209 0.08 26.37 -23.41
N ASP A 210 -0.82 27.31 -23.09
CA ASP A 210 -0.85 28.66 -23.69
C ASP A 210 -0.37 29.77 -22.72
N LYS A 211 0.21 29.40 -21.58
CA LYS A 211 0.68 30.36 -20.54
C LYS A 211 2.20 30.43 -20.47
N ASP A 212 2.73 31.63 -20.32
CA ASP A 212 4.18 31.85 -20.18
C ASP A 212 4.62 31.81 -18.70
N PHE A 213 4.31 30.68 -18.04
CA PHE A 213 4.72 30.40 -16.68
C PHE A 213 5.23 28.98 -16.56
N GLU A 214 6.29 28.80 -15.76
CA GLU A 214 6.68 27.47 -15.30
C GLU A 214 5.68 26.97 -14.26
N PHE A 215 5.51 25.65 -14.21
CA PHE A 215 4.70 25.01 -13.19
C PHE A 215 5.32 23.68 -12.74
N SER A 216 5.15 23.36 -11.46
CA SER A 216 5.56 22.08 -10.91
C SER A 216 4.40 21.10 -10.78
N ILE A 217 4.70 19.83 -11.05
CA ILE A 217 3.84 18.69 -10.75
C ILE A 217 4.57 17.78 -9.76
N ASN A 218 3.87 17.40 -8.69
CA ASN A 218 4.33 16.37 -7.76
C ASN A 218 4.36 15.01 -8.47
N PHE A 219 5.50 14.34 -8.46
CA PHE A 219 5.73 13.07 -9.16
C PHE A 219 6.51 12.11 -8.28
N THR A 220 5.87 11.00 -7.93
CA THR A 220 6.39 10.07 -6.92
C THR A 220 7.36 9.06 -7.53
N PHE A 221 8.15 8.37 -6.70
CA PHE A 221 8.98 7.26 -7.17
C PHE A 221 8.13 6.15 -7.79
N GLN A 222 6.93 5.91 -7.24
CA GLN A 222 5.98 4.96 -7.82
C GLN A 222 5.54 5.36 -9.24
N ASP A 223 5.40 6.66 -9.53
CA ASP A 223 5.08 7.14 -10.88
C ASP A 223 6.26 6.93 -11.84
N ILE A 224 7.49 7.21 -11.39
CA ILE A 224 8.71 7.02 -12.18
C ILE A 224 8.92 5.54 -12.50
N ALA A 225 8.81 4.66 -11.50
CA ALA A 225 8.96 3.22 -11.63
C ALA A 225 7.88 2.57 -12.50
N ASN A 226 6.75 3.25 -12.69
CA ASN A 226 5.68 2.78 -13.55
C ASN A 226 5.93 3.20 -15.02
N GLU A 227 6.32 2.24 -15.86
CA GLU A 227 6.61 2.49 -17.28
C GLU A 227 5.43 3.12 -18.04
N GLU A 228 4.18 2.76 -17.69
CA GLU A 228 2.99 3.31 -18.34
C GLU A 228 2.87 4.82 -18.10
N ILE A 229 3.07 5.28 -16.86
CA ILE A 229 3.02 6.71 -16.51
C ILE A 229 4.21 7.47 -17.02
N SER A 230 5.41 6.92 -16.86
CA SER A 230 6.64 7.53 -17.36
C SER A 230 6.57 7.77 -18.87
N ASN A 231 6.13 6.77 -19.65
CA ASN A 231 5.96 6.93 -21.09
C ASN A 231 4.84 7.93 -21.42
N TYR A 232 3.71 7.85 -20.72
CA TYR A 232 2.58 8.74 -20.94
C TYR A 232 2.94 10.22 -20.74
N VAL A 233 3.65 10.56 -19.66
CA VAL A 233 4.04 11.96 -19.42
C VAL A 233 5.06 12.45 -20.44
N ILE A 234 6.00 11.59 -20.85
CA ILE A 234 6.98 11.89 -21.90
C ILE A 234 6.31 12.16 -23.24
N GLU A 235 5.33 11.35 -23.63
CA GLU A 235 4.56 11.54 -24.85
C GLU A 235 3.78 12.84 -24.82
N LYS A 236 3.12 13.16 -23.69
CA LYS A 236 2.38 14.42 -23.53
C LYS A 236 3.27 15.65 -23.58
N ILE A 237 4.46 15.60 -22.99
CA ILE A 237 5.44 16.69 -23.08
C ILE A 237 5.84 16.93 -24.55
N LYS A 238 6.08 15.86 -25.32
CA LYS A 238 6.45 15.95 -26.74
C LYS A 238 5.30 16.47 -27.60
N GLU A 239 4.09 15.95 -27.39
CA GLU A 239 2.87 16.33 -28.11
C GLU A 239 2.60 17.84 -27.98
N LEU A 240 2.74 18.38 -26.76
CA LEU A 240 2.42 19.78 -26.47
C LEU A 240 3.63 20.71 -26.54
N ASN A 241 4.84 20.18 -26.76
CA ASN A 241 6.10 20.91 -26.73
C ASN A 241 6.20 21.85 -25.50
N ILE A 242 5.81 21.35 -24.32
CA ILE A 242 5.67 22.14 -23.08
C ILE A 242 6.84 21.95 -22.12
N GLY A 243 7.82 21.10 -22.45
CA GLY A 243 8.81 20.61 -21.50
C GLY A 243 9.59 21.70 -20.79
N ASN A 244 9.93 22.80 -21.47
CA ASN A 244 10.62 23.97 -20.90
C ASN A 244 9.85 24.68 -19.77
N ARG A 245 8.56 24.39 -19.59
CA ARG A 245 7.70 24.96 -18.53
C ARG A 245 7.38 23.96 -17.42
N VAL A 246 7.72 22.69 -17.58
CA VAL A 246 7.39 21.63 -16.61
C VAL A 246 8.54 21.42 -15.66
N VAL A 247 8.23 21.49 -14.36
CA VAL A 247 9.12 21.14 -13.25
C VAL A 247 8.58 19.89 -12.56
N PHE A 248 9.38 18.86 -12.37
CA PHE A 248 8.97 17.68 -11.60
C PHE A 248 9.48 17.78 -10.15
N GLU A 249 8.56 17.74 -9.20
CA GLU A 249 8.88 17.75 -7.77
C GLU A 249 8.77 16.34 -7.20
N ILE A 250 9.90 15.79 -6.75
CA ILE A 250 9.95 14.50 -6.05
C ILE A 250 9.69 14.74 -4.57
N VAL A 251 8.77 13.95 -4.02
CA VAL A 251 8.47 13.95 -2.59
C VAL A 251 9.54 13.16 -1.85
N GLU A 252 10.28 13.82 -0.95
CA GLU A 252 11.44 13.26 -0.22
C GLU A 252 11.06 12.06 0.69
N SER A 253 9.79 11.90 1.03
CA SER A 253 9.29 10.91 1.99
C SER A 253 9.15 9.48 1.44
N GLU A 254 9.58 9.20 0.21
CA GLU A 254 9.48 7.85 -0.38
C GLU A 254 10.83 7.13 -0.33
N GLU A 255 10.82 5.86 0.10
CA GLU A 255 12.01 5.00 0.05
C GLU A 255 12.45 4.85 -1.41
N ILE A 256 13.67 5.31 -1.73
CA ILE A 256 14.25 5.18 -3.05
C ILE A 256 14.89 3.80 -3.15
N ASP A 257 14.20 2.89 -3.84
CA ASP A 257 14.68 1.52 -4.03
C ASP A 257 15.69 1.40 -5.19
N ASP A 258 15.60 2.25 -6.22
CA ASP A 258 16.48 2.20 -7.40
C ASP A 258 16.83 3.59 -7.96
N PHE A 259 18.03 4.07 -7.63
CA PHE A 259 18.57 5.33 -8.15
C PHE A 259 18.83 5.33 -9.66
N ASN A 260 19.07 4.18 -10.30
CA ASN A 260 19.34 4.14 -11.74
C ASN A 260 18.08 4.46 -12.54
N LEU A 261 16.94 3.96 -12.08
CA LEU A 261 15.65 4.20 -12.71
C LEU A 261 15.29 5.70 -12.65
N ILE A 262 15.49 6.34 -11.48
CA ILE A 262 15.31 7.80 -11.31
C ILE A 262 16.24 8.57 -12.26
N ASN A 263 17.53 8.23 -12.29
CA ASN A 263 18.49 8.92 -13.14
C ASN A 263 18.17 8.78 -14.63
N GLY A 264 17.69 7.60 -15.05
CA GLY A 264 17.24 7.36 -16.42
C GLY A 264 16.04 8.24 -16.82
N PHE A 265 15.05 8.34 -15.94
CA PHE A 265 13.90 9.22 -16.14
C PHE A 265 14.33 10.70 -16.21
N PHE A 266 15.15 11.16 -15.26
CA PHE A 266 15.65 12.54 -15.26
C PHE A 266 16.48 12.91 -16.48
N SER A 267 17.35 12.00 -16.94
CA SER A 267 18.09 12.19 -18.18
C SER A 267 17.15 12.38 -19.37
N THR A 268 16.04 11.65 -19.38
CA THR A 268 15.05 11.70 -20.47
C THR A 268 14.25 12.99 -20.45
N ILE A 269 13.67 13.39 -19.33
CA ILE A 269 12.86 14.61 -19.25
C ILE A 269 13.69 15.88 -19.41
N ARG A 270 14.95 15.91 -18.96
CA ARG A 270 15.86 17.05 -19.18
C ARG A 270 16.18 17.26 -20.65
N LYS A 271 16.29 16.19 -21.45
CA LYS A 271 16.43 16.30 -22.91
C LYS A 271 15.19 16.90 -23.59
N LEU A 272 14.04 16.84 -22.92
CA LEU A 272 12.79 17.47 -23.36
C LEU A 272 12.63 18.90 -22.82
N GLY A 273 13.62 19.42 -22.07
CA GLY A 273 13.62 20.77 -21.52
C GLY A 273 13.02 20.90 -20.13
N CYS A 274 12.56 19.81 -19.51
CA CYS A 274 12.00 19.84 -18.15
C CYS A 274 13.08 20.07 -17.08
N LYS A 275 12.63 20.55 -15.91
CA LYS A 275 13.46 20.74 -14.73
C LYS A 275 13.17 19.70 -13.65
#